data_AF-A0A0L0CHT3-F1
#
_entry.id   AF-A0A0L0CHT3-F1
#
_cell.length_a   1.000
_cell.length_b   1.000
_cell.length_c   1.000
_cell.angle_alpha   90.00
_cell.angle_beta   90.00
_cell.angle_gamma   90.00
#
_symmetry.space_group_name_H-M   'P 1'
#
loop_
_entity.id
_entity.type
_entity.pdbx_description
1 polymer ?
#
loop_
_entity_poly.entity_id
_entity_poly.type
_entity_poly.pdbx_seq_one_letter_code
_entity_poly.pdbx_strand_id
1 'polypeptide(L)'
;MGDAIEKCHKQIVSFKSHNDKYPTYAHVCYPECIYRETNSLQPDGDIHIENVQKFLTTNIEQRDRVIVPTIVQSFRTCLTNIKQNMQAKGIKMFSKLTDLGCSPYASMVYGCVNAETFLHCPPEMWQQNENSCNLAKSFAQQCNPLPHVPMPMA
;
A
#
# COMPACT_ATOMS: atom_id res chain seq x y z
N MET A 1 -4.36 -6.54 -14.81
CA MET A 1 -3.65 -6.65 -13.51
C MET A 1 -2.77 -7.91 -13.40
N GLY A 2 -3.08 -8.99 -14.14
CA GLY A 2 -2.44 -10.32 -14.02
C GLY A 2 -0.91 -10.33 -14.14
N ASP A 3 -0.34 -9.73 -15.17
CA ASP A 3 1.10 -9.88 -15.46
C ASP A 3 2.02 -9.31 -14.37
N ALA A 4 1.72 -8.12 -13.85
CA ALA A 4 2.50 -7.50 -12.77
C ALA A 4 2.35 -8.27 -11.44
N ILE A 5 1.14 -8.71 -11.12
CA ILE A 5 0.86 -9.51 -9.92
C ILE A 5 1.63 -10.84 -9.98
N GLU A 6 1.54 -11.54 -11.10
CA GLU A 6 2.19 -12.84 -11.28
C GLU A 6 3.72 -12.70 -11.24
N LYS A 7 4.27 -11.71 -11.94
CA LYS A 7 5.71 -11.43 -11.96
C LYS A 7 6.23 -11.10 -10.56
N CYS A 8 5.55 -10.22 -9.84
CA CYS A 8 5.96 -9.84 -8.49
C CYS A 8 5.79 -10.99 -7.51
N HIS A 9 4.72 -11.78 -7.62
CA HIS A 9 4.57 -12.98 -6.81
C HIS A 9 5.75 -13.95 -7.03
N LYS A 10 6.09 -14.25 -8.29
CA LYS A 10 7.25 -15.08 -8.66
C LYS A 10 8.57 -14.54 -8.08
N GLN A 11 8.75 -13.23 -8.08
CA GLN A 11 9.93 -12.62 -7.48
C GLN A 11 9.96 -12.84 -5.96
N ILE A 12 8.85 -12.60 -5.25
CA ILE A 12 8.80 -12.75 -3.80
C ILE A 12 9.05 -14.19 -3.35
N VAL A 13 8.47 -15.17 -4.05
CA VAL A 13 8.68 -16.60 -3.72
C VAL A 13 10.11 -17.07 -4.01
N SER A 14 10.89 -16.32 -4.82
CA SER A 14 12.29 -16.64 -5.12
C SER A 14 13.26 -16.23 -4.01
N PHE A 15 12.84 -15.41 -3.05
CA PHE A 15 13.71 -14.96 -1.97
C PHE A 15 14.02 -16.08 -0.98
N LYS A 16 15.28 -16.18 -0.55
CA LYS A 16 15.69 -17.15 0.48
C LYS A 16 14.95 -16.99 1.81
N SER A 17 14.50 -15.77 2.09
CA SER A 17 13.72 -15.42 3.29
C SER A 17 12.22 -15.65 3.11
N HIS A 18 11.77 -16.11 1.94
CA HIS A 18 10.40 -16.49 1.73
C HIS A 18 10.02 -17.68 2.62
N ASN A 19 8.86 -17.58 3.26
CA ASN A 19 8.35 -18.60 4.14
C ASN A 19 6.83 -18.66 4.01
N ASP A 20 6.32 -19.76 3.45
CA ASP A 20 4.88 -19.97 3.23
C ASP A 20 4.06 -19.90 4.53
N LYS A 21 4.69 -20.19 5.68
CA LYS A 21 4.04 -20.11 7.01
C LYS A 21 4.13 -18.71 7.63
N TYR A 22 5.15 -17.93 7.26
CA TYR A 22 5.42 -16.60 7.81
C TYR A 22 5.79 -15.62 6.68
N PRO A 23 4.81 -15.25 5.84
CA PRO A 23 5.07 -14.48 4.62
C PRO A 23 5.68 -13.09 4.86
N THR A 24 5.62 -12.56 6.08
CA THR A 24 5.75 -11.13 6.36
C THR A 24 7.04 -10.47 5.86
N TYR A 25 8.20 -11.15 5.90
CA TYR A 25 9.48 -10.50 5.59
C TYR A 25 9.71 -10.32 4.08
N ALA A 26 9.47 -11.35 3.27
CA ALA A 26 9.61 -11.24 1.81
C ALA A 26 8.53 -10.33 1.19
N HIS A 27 7.36 -10.24 1.83
CA HIS A 27 6.23 -9.44 1.33
C HIS A 27 6.47 -7.92 1.42
N VAL A 28 7.47 -7.46 2.18
CA VAL A 28 7.85 -6.04 2.22
C VAL A 28 8.26 -5.50 0.84
N CYS A 29 8.81 -6.35 -0.03
CA CYS A 29 9.20 -5.94 -1.38
C CYS A 29 8.08 -6.03 -2.40
N TYR A 30 6.97 -6.70 -2.06
CA TYR A 30 5.88 -6.91 -3.00
C TYR A 30 5.31 -5.58 -3.51
N PRO A 31 5.03 -4.57 -2.66
CA PRO A 31 4.57 -3.27 -3.13
C PRO A 31 5.59 -2.55 -4.01
N GLU A 32 6.88 -2.61 -3.68
CA GLU A 32 7.93 -1.98 -4.49
C GLU A 32 7.96 -2.58 -5.90
N CYS A 33 7.87 -3.92 -6.01
CA CYS A 33 7.81 -4.59 -7.30
C CYS A 33 6.58 -4.13 -8.09
N ILE A 34 5.39 -4.13 -7.49
CA ILE A 34 4.16 -3.70 -8.16
C ILE A 34 4.27 -2.25 -8.63
N TYR A 35 4.79 -1.35 -7.80
CA TYR A 35 4.94 0.04 -8.21
C TYR A 35 5.97 0.22 -9.33
N ARG A 36 7.04 -0.58 -9.39
CA ARG A 36 7.97 -0.56 -10.53
C ARG A 36 7.34 -1.09 -11.81
N GLU A 37 6.68 -2.25 -11.75
CA GLU A 37 6.05 -2.88 -12.92
C GLU A 37 4.92 -2.03 -13.50
N THR A 38 4.28 -1.21 -12.67
CA THR A 38 3.22 -0.29 -13.10
C THR A 38 3.73 1.11 -13.46
N ASN A 39 5.06 1.30 -13.45
CA ASN A 39 5.71 2.61 -13.62
C ASN A 39 5.24 3.67 -12.61
N SER A 40 4.70 3.23 -11.48
CA SER A 40 4.25 4.12 -10.39
C SER A 40 5.41 4.56 -9.51
N LEU A 41 6.45 3.73 -9.32
CA LEU A 41 7.67 4.10 -8.60
C LEU A 41 8.72 4.60 -9.60
N GLN A 42 9.16 5.84 -9.44
CA GLN A 42 10.13 6.49 -10.32
C GLN A 42 11.59 6.24 -9.86
N PRO A 43 12.58 6.50 -10.74
CA PRO A 43 14.00 6.32 -10.40
C PRO A 43 14.50 7.18 -9.23
N ASP A 44 13.81 8.28 -8.92
CA ASP A 44 14.08 9.13 -7.76
C ASP A 44 13.64 8.49 -6.41
N GLY A 45 12.95 7.35 -6.48
CA GLY A 45 12.45 6.62 -5.32
C GLY A 45 11.04 7.04 -4.88
N ASP A 46 10.36 7.91 -5.62
CA ASP A 46 9.04 8.43 -5.29
C ASP A 46 7.90 7.78 -6.09
N ILE A 47 6.69 7.79 -5.50
CA ILE A 47 5.49 7.21 -6.11
C ILE A 47 4.67 8.29 -6.80
N HIS A 48 4.47 8.15 -8.11
CA HIS A 48 3.70 9.05 -8.95
C HIS A 48 2.23 8.65 -8.99
N ILE A 49 1.39 9.46 -8.35
CA ILE A 49 -0.06 9.20 -8.19
C ILE A 49 -0.78 9.14 -9.54
N GLU A 50 -0.34 9.90 -10.54
CA GLU A 50 -0.94 9.87 -11.89
C GLU A 50 -0.80 8.49 -12.55
N ASN A 51 0.36 7.85 -12.38
CA ASN A 51 0.61 6.51 -12.91
C ASN A 51 -0.19 5.46 -12.13
N VAL A 52 -0.32 5.61 -10.81
CA VAL A 52 -1.21 4.79 -9.98
C VAL A 52 -2.65 4.91 -10.46
N GLN A 53 -3.18 6.12 -10.62
CA GLN A 53 -4.56 6.35 -11.06
C GLN A 53 -4.80 5.77 -12.46
N LYS A 54 -3.88 5.99 -13.40
CA LYS A 54 -3.94 5.43 -14.76
C LYS A 54 -3.95 3.90 -14.71
N PHE A 55 -3.09 3.30 -13.89
CA PHE A 55 -3.02 1.86 -13.74
C PHE A 55 -4.34 1.29 -13.19
N LEU A 56 -4.83 1.84 -12.07
CA LEU A 56 -6.07 1.40 -11.41
C LEU A 56 -7.28 1.52 -12.35
N THR A 57 -7.43 2.66 -13.04
CA THR A 57 -8.54 2.90 -13.96
C THR A 57 -8.56 1.91 -15.13
N THR A 58 -7.37 1.54 -15.62
CA THR A 58 -7.22 0.61 -16.74
C THR A 58 -7.41 -0.85 -16.32
N ASN A 59 -7.02 -1.22 -15.10
CA ASN A 59 -6.85 -2.62 -14.70
C ASN A 59 -7.89 -3.17 -13.72
N ILE A 60 -8.70 -2.31 -13.11
CA ILE A 60 -9.78 -2.73 -12.21
C ILE A 60 -11.06 -3.01 -13.02
N GLU A 61 -11.77 -4.08 -12.64
CA GLU A 61 -13.06 -4.44 -13.23
C GLU A 61 -14.05 -3.27 -13.14
N GLN A 62 -14.88 -3.09 -14.17
CA GLN A 62 -15.76 -1.92 -14.25
C GLN A 62 -16.66 -1.74 -13.02
N ARG A 63 -17.16 -2.85 -12.45
CA ARG A 63 -17.99 -2.85 -11.23
C ARG A 63 -17.27 -2.33 -9.98
N ASP A 64 -15.95 -2.51 -9.92
CA ASP A 64 -15.14 -2.15 -8.75
C ASP A 64 -14.50 -0.77 -8.90
N ARG A 65 -14.65 -0.10 -10.06
CA ARG A 65 -14.03 1.22 -10.31
C ARG A 65 -14.46 2.31 -9.34
N VAL A 66 -15.59 2.14 -8.64
CA VAL A 66 -16.06 3.05 -7.59
C VAL A 66 -15.03 3.23 -6.47
N ILE A 67 -14.14 2.25 -6.24
CA ILE A 67 -13.08 2.33 -5.23
C ILE A 67 -11.89 3.22 -5.65
N VAL A 68 -11.71 3.45 -6.95
CA VAL A 68 -10.49 4.09 -7.49
C VAL A 68 -10.26 5.49 -6.92
N PRO A 69 -11.27 6.39 -6.84
CA PRO A 69 -11.09 7.70 -6.23
C PRO A 69 -10.64 7.62 -4.77
N THR A 70 -11.20 6.67 -4.00
CA THR A 70 -10.80 6.42 -2.61
C THR A 70 -9.35 5.99 -2.53
N ILE A 71 -8.91 5.01 -3.33
CA ILE A 71 -7.52 4.56 -3.34
C ILE A 71 -6.56 5.71 -3.69
N VAL A 72 -6.88 6.48 -4.74
CA VAL A 72 -6.04 7.61 -5.17
C VAL A 72 -5.95 8.67 -4.08
N GLN A 73 -7.05 8.94 -3.37
CA GLN A 73 -7.04 9.87 -2.25
C GLN A 73 -6.21 9.33 -1.08
N SER A 74 -6.34 8.04 -0.76
CA SER A 74 -5.49 7.37 0.24
C SER A 74 -4.00 7.51 -0.10
N PHE A 75 -3.61 7.36 -1.37
CA PHE A 75 -2.22 7.60 -1.78
C PHE A 75 -1.77 9.03 -1.48
N ARG A 76 -2.59 10.05 -1.78
CA ARG A 76 -2.25 11.46 -1.48
C ARG A 76 -2.05 11.67 0.02
N THR A 77 -2.98 11.19 0.84
CA THR A 77 -2.93 11.34 2.30
C THR A 77 -1.69 10.64 2.86
N CYS A 78 -1.46 9.39 2.47
CA CYS A 78 -0.34 8.57 2.95
C CYS A 78 1.03 9.10 2.53
N LEU A 79 1.19 9.47 1.26
CA LEU A 79 2.45 10.03 0.77
C LEU A 79 2.78 11.34 1.48
N THR A 80 1.77 12.21 1.69
CA THR A 80 1.93 13.46 2.43
C THR A 80 2.38 13.18 3.87
N ASN A 81 1.66 12.32 4.59
CA ASN A 81 1.94 12.03 5.99
C ASN A 81 3.31 11.35 6.18
N ILE A 82 3.64 10.36 5.35
CA ILE A 82 4.93 9.66 5.42
C ILE A 82 6.08 10.64 5.13
N LYS A 83 5.96 11.49 4.10
CA LYS A 83 6.99 12.49 3.77
C LYS A 83 7.18 13.51 4.89
N GLN A 84 6.09 14.00 5.48
CA GLN A 84 6.16 14.91 6.64
C GLN A 84 6.85 14.23 7.85
N ASN A 85 6.51 12.97 8.12
CA ASN A 85 7.14 12.21 9.21
C ASN A 85 8.63 11.97 8.95
N MET A 86 9.01 11.65 7.71
CA MET A 86 10.41 11.53 7.29
C MET A 86 11.17 12.84 7.48
N GLN A 87 10.59 13.97 7.03
CA GLN A 87 11.18 15.30 7.19
C GLN A 87 11.38 15.66 8.67
N ALA A 88 10.37 15.44 9.51
CA ALA A 88 10.45 15.69 10.96
C ALA A 88 11.55 14.86 11.65
N LYS A 89 11.86 13.68 11.11
CA LYS A 89 12.91 12.78 11.62
C LYS A 89 14.26 12.94 10.90
N GLY A 90 14.39 13.89 9.97
CA GLY A 90 15.60 14.08 9.17
C GLY A 90 15.93 12.93 8.21
N ILE A 91 14.96 12.06 7.91
CA ILE A 91 15.13 10.92 7.00
C ILE A 91 14.96 11.43 5.57
N LYS A 92 16.04 11.39 4.77
CA LYS A 92 15.98 11.77 3.35
C LYS A 92 15.46 10.65 2.45
N MET A 93 15.86 9.41 2.75
CA MET A 93 15.48 8.22 2.00
C MET A 93 15.64 6.99 2.90
N PHE A 94 14.75 6.01 2.73
CA PHE A 94 14.90 4.71 3.39
C PHE A 94 15.90 3.84 2.62
N SER A 95 16.94 3.38 3.31
CA SER A 95 17.92 2.43 2.75
C SER A 95 17.24 1.12 2.34
N LYS A 96 17.78 0.49 1.31
CA LYS A 96 17.38 -0.85 0.91
C LYS A 96 17.67 -1.85 2.05
N LEU A 97 16.79 -2.82 2.22
CA LEU A 97 16.98 -3.95 3.11
C LEU A 97 18.07 -4.85 2.50
N THR A 98 19.18 -5.04 3.21
CA THR A 98 20.40 -5.70 2.71
C THR A 98 20.14 -7.06 2.07
N ASP A 99 19.25 -7.86 2.65
CA ASP A 99 18.97 -9.23 2.18
C ASP A 99 17.91 -9.31 1.07
N LEU A 100 17.19 -8.21 0.80
CA LEU A 100 16.03 -8.20 -0.09
C LEU A 100 16.17 -7.23 -1.27
N GLY A 101 17.06 -6.24 -1.17
CA GLY A 101 17.33 -5.28 -2.24
C GLY A 101 16.21 -4.25 -2.51
N CYS A 102 15.14 -4.25 -1.71
CA CYS A 102 14.04 -3.28 -1.79
C CYS A 102 14.04 -2.33 -0.59
N SER A 103 13.43 -1.15 -0.75
CA SER A 103 13.20 -0.18 0.31
C SER A 103 11.90 -0.49 1.07
N PRO A 104 11.84 -0.28 2.40
CA PRO A 104 10.58 -0.40 3.14
C PRO A 104 9.57 0.70 2.78
N TYR A 105 10.00 1.77 2.07
CA TYR A 105 9.14 2.91 1.72
C TYR A 105 7.86 2.51 1.01
N ALA A 106 7.96 1.67 -0.04
CA ALA A 106 6.80 1.21 -0.78
C ALA A 106 5.84 0.39 0.09
N SER A 107 6.37 -0.41 1.03
CA SER A 107 5.56 -1.18 1.97
C SER A 107 4.83 -0.29 2.99
N MET A 108 5.50 0.75 3.50
CA MET A 108 4.86 1.74 4.38
C MET A 108 3.73 2.47 3.68
N VAL A 109 3.95 2.92 2.43
CA VAL A 109 2.90 3.56 1.63
C VAL A 109 1.74 2.59 1.39
N TYR A 110 2.02 1.35 0.99
CA TYR A 110 1.00 0.33 0.76
C TYR A 110 0.17 0.02 2.01
N GLY A 111 0.82 -0.19 3.16
CA GLY A 111 0.15 -0.43 4.44
C GLY A 111 -0.76 0.74 4.82
N CYS A 112 -0.26 1.97 4.68
CA CYS A 112 -1.06 3.16 4.92
C CYS A 112 -2.25 3.26 3.97
N VAL A 113 -2.03 3.08 2.66
CA VAL A 113 -3.08 3.18 1.64
C VAL A 113 -4.18 2.15 1.88
N ASN A 114 -3.83 0.93 2.27
CA ASN A 114 -4.80 -0.12 2.58
C ASN A 114 -5.67 0.26 3.79
N ALA A 115 -5.06 0.78 4.86
CA ALA A 115 -5.80 1.20 6.05
C ALA A 115 -6.68 2.43 5.76
N GLU A 116 -6.14 3.45 5.08
CA GLU A 116 -6.92 4.63 4.66
C GLU A 116 -8.08 4.26 3.74
N THR A 117 -7.86 3.37 2.78
CA THR A 117 -8.91 2.91 1.86
C THR A 117 -9.97 2.11 2.59
N PHE A 118 -9.59 1.29 3.57
CA PHE A 118 -10.54 0.54 4.39
C PHE A 118 -11.42 1.47 5.23
N LEU A 119 -10.83 2.48 5.88
CA LEU A 119 -11.55 3.47 6.67
C LEU A 119 -12.50 4.33 5.82
N HIS A 120 -12.11 4.63 4.58
CA HIS A 120 -12.89 5.43 3.64
C HIS A 120 -13.58 4.61 2.54
N CYS A 121 -13.80 3.31 2.79
CA CYS A 121 -14.44 2.41 1.84
C CYS A 121 -15.82 2.99 1.42
N PRO A 122 -16.12 3.11 0.11
CA PRO A 122 -17.37 3.63 -0.39
C PRO A 122 -18.58 2.88 0.18
N PRO A 123 -19.68 3.57 0.53
CA PRO A 123 -20.87 2.91 1.07
C PRO A 123 -21.43 1.80 0.18
N GLU A 124 -21.30 1.96 -1.15
CA GLU A 124 -21.76 0.99 -2.15
C GLU A 124 -21.00 -0.34 -2.10
N MET A 125 -19.77 -0.34 -1.56
CA MET A 125 -18.94 -1.54 -1.38
C MET A 125 -18.93 -2.04 0.07
N TRP A 126 -19.39 -1.22 1.01
CA TRP A 126 -19.35 -1.55 2.43
C TRP A 126 -20.52 -2.47 2.81
N GLN A 127 -20.21 -3.60 3.44
CA GLN A 127 -21.22 -4.53 3.97
C GLN A 127 -21.80 -3.99 5.29
N GLN A 128 -22.62 -2.94 5.20
CA GLN A 128 -23.13 -2.20 6.36
C GLN A 128 -23.92 -3.07 7.35
N ASN A 129 -24.59 -4.12 6.87
CA ASN A 129 -25.39 -5.02 7.70
C ASN A 129 -24.55 -6.10 8.42
N GLU A 130 -23.26 -6.18 8.12
CA GLU A 130 -22.34 -7.11 8.79
C GLU A 130 -21.70 -6.46 10.01
N ASN A 131 -22.10 -6.91 11.20
CA ASN A 131 -21.57 -6.42 12.48
C ASN A 131 -20.05 -6.58 12.59
N SER A 132 -19.49 -7.65 12.02
CA SER A 132 -18.04 -7.91 11.95
C SER A 132 -17.30 -6.80 11.21
N CYS A 133 -17.81 -6.34 10.07
CA CYS A 133 -17.21 -5.25 9.29
C CYS A 133 -17.23 -3.95 10.08
N ASN A 134 -18.37 -3.59 10.68
CA ASN A 134 -18.53 -2.36 11.45
C ASN A 134 -17.63 -2.35 12.70
N LEU A 135 -17.50 -3.49 13.38
CA LEU A 135 -16.59 -3.63 14.52
C LEU A 135 -15.12 -3.45 14.08
N ALA A 136 -14.72 -4.07 12.96
CA ALA A 136 -13.36 -3.93 12.43
C ALA A 136 -13.05 -2.47 12.04
N LYS A 137 -13.99 -1.76 11.42
CA LYS A 137 -13.86 -0.33 11.11
C LYS A 137 -13.71 0.51 12.37
N SER A 138 -14.57 0.26 13.36
CA SER A 138 -14.55 0.98 14.63
C SER A 138 -13.23 0.77 15.39
N PHE A 139 -12.68 -0.44 15.36
CA PHE A 139 -11.37 -0.75 15.93
C PHE A 139 -10.25 -0.02 15.19
N ALA A 140 -10.24 -0.06 13.86
CA ALA A 140 -9.22 0.60 13.03
C ALA A 140 -9.22 2.14 13.17
N GLN A 141 -10.36 2.75 13.53
CA GLN A 141 -10.44 4.18 13.84
C GLN A 141 -9.82 4.55 15.19
N GLN A 142 -9.79 3.62 16.15
CA GLN A 142 -9.31 3.85 17.51
C GLN A 142 -7.84 3.42 17.70
N CYS A 143 -7.39 2.46 16.90
CA CYS A 143 -6.07 1.85 17.02
C CYS A 143 -5.36 1.90 15.67
N ASN A 144 -4.10 2.34 15.63
CA ASN A 144 -3.24 2.12 14.47
C ASN A 144 -2.79 0.64 14.45
N PRO A 145 -3.28 -0.21 13.53
CA PRO A 145 -2.88 -1.62 13.47
C PRO A 145 -1.44 -1.79 12.94
N LEU A 146 -0.83 -0.73 12.41
CA LEU A 146 0.51 -0.70 11.83
C LEU A 146 1.40 0.31 12.59
N PRO A 147 1.86 -0.01 13.82
CA PRO A 147 2.61 0.94 14.65
C PRO A 147 3.94 1.42 14.04
N HIS A 148 4.44 0.72 13.03
CA HIS A 148 5.66 1.05 12.28
C HIS A 148 5.39 1.93 11.06
N VAL A 149 4.13 2.14 10.68
CA VAL A 149 3.73 2.99 9.55
C VAL A 149 3.19 4.30 10.11
N PRO A 150 3.72 5.46 9.66
CA PRO A 150 3.11 6.76 9.96
C PRO A 150 1.73 6.84 9.30
N MET A 151 0.69 6.54 10.06
CA MET A 151 -0.70 6.71 9.64
C MET A 151 -1.13 8.17 9.79
N PRO A 152 -2.00 8.70 8.91
CA PRO A 152 -2.64 9.99 9.13
C PRO A 152 -3.37 9.96 10.48
N MET A 153 -3.19 11.01 11.29
CA MET A 153 -3.99 11.14 12.51
C MET A 153 -5.40 11.58 12.11
N ALA A 154 -6.42 10.99 12.74
CA ALA A 154 -7.82 11.41 12.62
C ALA A 154 -8.04 12.76 13.32
#